data_AF-A0A392PZ79-F1
#
_entry.id   AF-A0A392PZ79-F1
#
_cell.length_a   1.000
_cell.length_b   1.000
_cell.length_c   1.000
_cell.angle_alpha   90.00
_cell.angle_beta   90.00
_cell.angle_gamma   90.00
#
_symmetry.space_group_name_H-M   'P 1'
#
loop_
_entity.id
_entity.type
_entity.pdbx_description
1 polymer ?
#
loop_
_entity_poly.entity_id
_entity_poly.type
_entity_poly.pdbx_seq_one_letter_code
_entity_poly.pdbx_strand_id
1 'polypeptide(L)'
;GQDAVIRALLYERRAWKVHPYEVSVAEFTNHISTLRNKLGNDGVKDEGLVEDSSGNILAGDKDSLSYARTPEEILRIVYGTGNESVPGGFYPLGGDGHIATSYLSNA
;
A
#
# COMPACT_ATOMS: atom_id res chain seq x y z
N GLY A 1 15.20 -1.57 -7.81
CA GLY A 1 15.07 -1.39 -6.35
C GLY A 1 14.56 -2.67 -5.71
N GLN A 2 14.63 -2.80 -4.38
CA GLN A 2 14.14 -3.99 -3.67
C GLN A 2 12.64 -4.26 -3.92
N ASP A 3 11.83 -3.21 -4.09
CA ASP A 3 10.41 -3.31 -4.44
C ASP A 3 10.16 -4.10 -5.75
N ALA A 4 10.95 -3.81 -6.80
CA ALA A 4 10.84 -4.51 -8.09
C ALA A 4 11.15 -6.02 -7.96
N VAL A 5 12.06 -6.41 -7.06
CA VAL A 5 12.38 -7.82 -6.82
C VAL A 5 11.23 -8.53 -6.13
N ILE A 6 10.62 -7.89 -5.12
CA ILE A 6 9.46 -8.44 -4.41
C ILE A 6 8.27 -8.56 -5.37
N ARG A 7 8.02 -7.53 -6.19
CA ARG A 7 6.96 -7.55 -7.21
C ARG A 7 7.17 -8.66 -8.26
N ALA A 8 8.40 -8.89 -8.70
CA ALA A 8 8.72 -9.99 -9.61
C ALA A 8 8.37 -11.36 -9.00
N LEU A 9 8.72 -11.58 -7.73
CA LEU A 9 8.38 -12.82 -7.00
C LEU A 9 6.87 -13.00 -6.81
N LEU A 10 6.16 -11.91 -6.49
CA LEU A 10 4.69 -11.94 -6.38
C LEU A 10 4.04 -12.24 -7.74
N TYR A 11 4.56 -11.67 -8.82
CA TYR A 11 4.07 -11.91 -10.18
C TYR A 11 4.30 -13.36 -10.64
N GLU A 12 5.46 -13.94 -10.31
CA GLU A 12 5.74 -15.37 -10.57
C GLU A 12 4.71 -16.27 -9.88
N ARG A 13 4.33 -15.92 -8.65
CA ARG A 13 3.38 -16.68 -7.82
C ARG A 13 1.93 -16.21 -7.96
N ARG A 14 1.62 -15.35 -8.91
CA ARG A 14 0.32 -14.63 -8.99
C ARG A 14 -0.91 -15.53 -8.95
N ALA A 15 -0.82 -16.75 -9.49
CA ALA A 15 -1.91 -17.72 -9.54
C ALA A 15 -2.04 -18.60 -8.28
N TRP A 16 -1.06 -18.56 -7.37
CA TRP A 16 -1.08 -19.37 -6.16
C TRP A 16 -2.13 -18.82 -5.19
N LYS A 17 -2.83 -19.72 -4.48
CA LYS A 17 -3.76 -19.33 -3.42
C LYS A 17 -3.00 -18.91 -2.16
N VAL A 18 -3.48 -17.85 -1.51
CA VAL A 18 -2.90 -17.31 -0.27
C VAL A 18 -3.61 -17.91 0.93
N HIS A 19 -3.16 -19.06 1.44
CA HIS A 19 -3.78 -19.66 2.62
C HIS A 19 -3.76 -18.72 3.85
N PRO A 20 -4.85 -18.64 4.65
CA PRO A 20 -6.12 -19.38 4.59
C PRO A 20 -7.18 -18.76 3.68
N TYR A 21 -6.81 -17.75 2.90
CA TYR A 21 -7.72 -17.01 2.03
C TYR A 21 -7.87 -17.74 0.68
N GLU A 22 -9.12 -17.99 0.29
CA GLU A 22 -9.48 -18.63 -0.98
C GLU A 22 -9.28 -17.70 -2.21
N VAL A 23 -8.34 -16.77 -2.13
CA VAL A 23 -7.97 -15.81 -3.19
C VAL A 23 -6.53 -16.03 -3.63
N SER A 24 -6.24 -15.67 -4.88
CA SER A 24 -4.91 -15.76 -5.47
C SER A 24 -3.99 -14.64 -4.97
N VAL A 25 -2.66 -14.81 -5.13
CA VAL A 25 -1.67 -13.76 -4.84
C VAL A 25 -1.97 -12.48 -5.63
N ALA A 26 -2.43 -12.60 -6.88
CA ALA A 26 -2.87 -11.46 -7.70
C ALA A 26 -4.04 -10.71 -7.03
N GLU A 27 -5.13 -11.42 -6.72
CA GLU A 27 -6.32 -10.85 -6.09
C GLU A 27 -6.00 -10.24 -4.73
N PHE A 28 -5.21 -10.94 -3.92
CA PHE A 28 -4.79 -10.46 -2.61
C PHE A 28 -3.98 -9.17 -2.71
N THR A 29 -3.03 -9.11 -3.65
CA THR A 29 -2.21 -7.90 -3.86
C THR A 29 -3.06 -6.75 -4.39
N ASN A 30 -4.01 -7.03 -5.29
CA ASN A 30 -4.95 -6.02 -5.77
C ASN A 30 -5.81 -5.45 -4.63
N HIS A 31 -6.30 -6.30 -3.72
CA HIS A 31 -7.05 -5.85 -2.54
C HIS A 31 -6.22 -4.95 -1.62
N ILE A 32 -4.93 -5.25 -1.42
CA ILE A 32 -4.02 -4.38 -0.68
C ILE A 32 -3.88 -3.03 -1.38
N SER A 33 -3.64 -3.02 -2.71
CA SER A 33 -3.53 -1.78 -3.49
C SER A 33 -4.79 -0.93 -3.38
N THR A 34 -5.98 -1.53 -3.53
CA THR A 34 -7.27 -0.84 -3.35
C THR A 34 -7.43 -0.26 -1.95
N LEU A 35 -7.09 -1.03 -0.91
CA LEU A 35 -7.16 -0.56 0.47
C LEU A 35 -6.23 0.63 0.71
N ARG A 36 -5.00 0.57 0.19
CA ARG A 36 -4.00 1.62 0.35
C ARG A 36 -4.41 2.93 -0.35
N ASN A 37 -5.00 2.84 -1.54
CA ASN A 37 -5.59 3.98 -2.23
C ASN A 37 -6.75 4.59 -1.41
N LYS A 38 -7.65 3.75 -0.89
CA LYS A 38 -8.78 4.20 -0.07
C LYS A 38 -8.32 4.92 1.20
N LEU A 39 -7.29 4.41 1.88
CA LEU A 39 -6.79 5.00 3.13
C LEU A 39 -5.97 6.27 2.88
N GLY A 40 -5.26 6.38 1.75
CA GLY A 40 -4.49 7.58 1.40
C GLY A 40 -5.35 8.82 1.16
N ASN A 41 -6.61 8.65 0.71
CA ASN A 41 -7.54 9.73 0.35
C ASN A 41 -7.08 10.67 -0.79
N ASP A 42 -6.21 10.21 -1.71
CA ASP A 42 -5.69 11.02 -2.82
C ASP A 42 -5.73 10.29 -4.19
N GLY A 43 -6.81 9.56 -4.46
CA GLY A 43 -6.99 8.84 -5.72
C GLY A 43 -6.19 7.53 -5.85
N VAL A 44 -5.95 7.09 -7.09
CA VAL A 44 -5.26 5.82 -7.40
C VAL A 44 -3.75 6.09 -7.48
N LYS A 45 -3.00 5.60 -6.49
CA LYS A 45 -1.53 5.66 -6.43
C LYS A 45 -0.88 4.28 -6.38
N ASP A 46 -1.69 3.23 -6.33
CA ASP A 46 -1.25 1.84 -6.44
C ASP A 46 -2.10 1.07 -7.40
N GLU A 47 -1.39 0.29 -8.19
CA GLU A 47 -1.96 -0.68 -9.10
C GLU A 47 -1.67 -2.09 -8.59
N GLY A 48 -2.48 -3.02 -9.10
CA GLY A 48 -2.34 -4.44 -8.85
C GLY A 48 -1.11 -5.07 -9.50
N LEU A 49 -0.97 -6.39 -9.41
CA LEU A 49 0.10 -7.12 -10.12
C LEU A 49 -0.17 -7.33 -11.61
N VAL A 50 -1.42 -7.16 -12.04
CA VAL A 50 -1.88 -7.37 -13.42
C VAL A 50 -2.89 -6.28 -13.76
N GLU A 51 -2.63 -5.56 -14.83
CA GLU A 51 -3.57 -4.63 -15.46
C GLU A 51 -3.68 -5.00 -16.93
N ASP A 52 -4.90 -5.23 -17.42
CA ASP A 52 -5.23 -5.51 -18.83
C ASP A 52 -4.24 -6.43 -19.57
N SER A 53 -4.04 -7.64 -19.04
CA SER A 53 -3.22 -8.70 -19.67
C SER A 53 -1.71 -8.45 -19.66
N SER A 54 -1.26 -7.35 -19.04
CA SER A 54 0.14 -6.93 -18.95
C SER A 54 0.61 -7.03 -17.49
N GLY A 55 1.76 -7.65 -17.24
CA GLY A 55 2.30 -7.77 -15.89
C GLY A 55 2.78 -6.41 -15.37
N ASN A 56 2.17 -5.93 -14.30
CA ASN A 56 2.54 -4.66 -13.68
C ASN A 56 3.63 -4.90 -12.63
N ILE A 57 4.87 -5.07 -13.10
CA ILE A 57 6.06 -5.29 -12.25
C ILE A 57 6.52 -3.97 -11.60
N LEU A 58 6.02 -2.83 -12.08
CA LEU A 58 6.40 -1.49 -11.63
C LEU A 58 5.12 -0.67 -11.42
N ALA A 59 4.61 -0.59 -10.18
CA ALA A 59 3.63 0.45 -9.89
C ALA A 59 4.36 1.79 -9.82
N GLY A 60 4.54 2.36 -11.00
CA GLY A 60 4.97 3.71 -11.20
C GLY A 60 4.24 4.25 -12.41
N ASP A 61 4.27 5.56 -12.56
CA ASP A 61 3.84 6.15 -13.81
C ASP A 61 4.67 5.61 -14.98
N LYS A 62 4.37 6.07 -16.19
CA LYS A 62 5.12 5.85 -17.45
C LYS A 62 6.66 5.90 -17.34
N ASP A 63 7.23 6.43 -16.25
CA ASP A 63 8.66 6.52 -15.96
C ASP A 63 9.14 5.54 -14.86
N SER A 64 8.31 4.58 -14.43
CA SER A 64 8.61 3.56 -13.40
C SER A 64 8.97 4.13 -12.02
N LEU A 65 8.54 5.36 -11.74
CA LEU A 65 8.68 6.02 -10.43
C LEU A 65 7.49 5.64 -9.56
N SER A 66 7.75 4.98 -8.42
CA SER A 66 6.74 4.71 -7.41
C SER A 66 6.01 6.00 -7.04
N TYR A 67 4.68 6.04 -7.22
CA TYR A 67 3.88 7.21 -6.87
C TYR A 67 4.23 7.69 -5.47
N ALA A 68 4.79 8.89 -5.37
CA ALA A 68 5.24 9.45 -4.10
C ALA A 68 4.02 9.65 -3.20
N ARG A 69 4.08 9.08 -1.99
CA ARG A 69 3.12 9.35 -0.93
C ARG A 69 3.64 10.42 0.00
N THR A 70 2.78 11.33 0.40
CA THR A 70 3.09 12.27 1.47
C THR A 70 3.15 11.54 2.82
N PRO A 71 3.85 12.09 3.83
CA PRO A 71 3.89 11.47 5.14
C PRO A 71 2.50 11.26 5.76
N GLU A 72 1.55 12.18 5.54
CA GLU A 72 0.16 12.06 5.98
C GLU A 72 -0.52 10.83 5.39
N GLU A 73 -0.39 10.63 4.08
CA GLU A 73 -0.97 9.46 3.41
C GLU A 73 -0.38 8.17 3.97
N ILE A 74 0.94 8.15 4.20
CA ILE A 74 1.61 7.01 4.82
C ILE A 74 1.04 6.74 6.21
N LEU A 75 0.87 7.76 7.04
CA LEU A 75 0.30 7.65 8.39
C LEU A 75 -1.13 7.10 8.36
N ARG A 76 -2.00 7.64 7.49
CA ARG A 76 -3.38 7.14 7.30
C ARG A 76 -3.41 5.65 6.96
N ILE A 77 -2.49 5.20 6.10
CA ILE A 77 -2.36 3.82 5.66
C ILE A 77 -1.86 2.93 6.79
N VAL A 78 -0.75 3.28 7.45
CA VAL A 78 -0.13 2.42 8.49
C VAL A 78 -0.96 2.38 9.77
N TYR A 79 -1.74 3.42 10.06
CA TYR A 79 -2.73 3.41 11.15
C TYR A 79 -4.00 2.66 10.76
N GLY A 80 -4.28 2.48 9.46
CA GLY A 80 -5.46 1.74 8.98
C GLY A 80 -6.78 2.48 9.22
N THR A 81 -6.74 3.73 9.65
CA THR A 81 -7.91 4.54 10.02
C THR A 81 -8.35 5.49 8.91
N GLY A 82 -7.49 5.74 7.93
CA GLY A 82 -7.72 6.80 6.93
C GLY A 82 -7.51 8.20 7.50
N ASN A 83 -6.99 8.32 8.72
CA ASN A 83 -6.72 9.58 9.40
C ASN A 83 -5.34 9.55 10.08
N GLU A 84 -4.45 10.47 9.68
CA GLU A 84 -3.08 10.63 10.13
C GLU A 84 -2.94 11.03 11.61
N SER A 85 -4.03 11.49 12.23
CA SER A 85 -4.12 11.88 13.63
C SER A 85 -4.74 10.80 14.52
N VAL A 86 -5.24 9.69 13.96
CA VAL A 86 -5.88 8.61 14.72
C VAL A 86 -5.03 7.33 14.61
N PRO A 87 -4.24 6.99 15.65
CA PRO A 87 -3.49 5.74 15.72
C PRO A 87 -4.35 4.49 15.58
N GLY A 88 -3.72 3.40 15.16
CA GLY A 88 -4.38 2.12 14.95
C GLY A 88 -3.50 1.14 14.18
N GLY A 89 -4.10 0.06 13.67
CA GLY A 89 -3.46 -0.82 12.69
C GLY A 89 -2.08 -1.32 13.13
N PHE A 90 -1.06 -1.03 12.32
CA PHE A 90 0.32 -1.45 12.58
C PHE A 90 0.99 -0.66 13.72
N TYR A 91 0.49 0.54 14.02
CA TYR A 91 0.98 1.40 15.10
C TYR A 91 -0.18 1.81 16.01
N PRO A 92 -0.68 0.91 16.88
CA PRO A 92 -1.84 1.16 17.73
C PRO A 92 -1.67 2.37 18.66
N LEU A 93 -0.43 2.71 19.00
CA LEU A 93 -0.07 3.85 19.87
C LEU A 93 0.48 5.06 19.08
N GLY A 94 0.50 4.97 17.76
CA GLY A 94 1.07 5.99 16.88
C GLY A 94 2.57 5.80 16.66
N GLY A 95 3.11 6.52 15.68
CA GLY A 95 4.55 6.62 15.46
C GLY A 95 5.21 7.61 16.42
N ASP A 96 6.41 7.30 16.88
CA ASP A 96 7.19 8.12 17.82
C ASP A 96 8.13 9.14 17.12
N GLY A 97 8.05 9.21 15.79
CA GLY A 97 8.84 10.17 15.01
C GLY A 97 8.27 11.60 15.07
N HIS A 98 9.11 12.59 14.80
CA HIS A 98 8.71 14.01 14.80
C HIS A 98 7.49 14.28 13.89
N ILE A 99 7.48 13.68 12.69
CA ILE A 99 6.36 13.81 11.75
C ILE A 99 5.09 13.18 12.32
N ALA A 100 5.14 11.95 12.85
CA ALA A 100 3.96 11.28 13.38
C ALA A 100 3.38 12.04 14.59
N THR A 101 4.25 12.41 15.54
CA THR A 101 3.87 13.15 16.75
C THR A 101 3.28 14.53 16.48
N SER A 102 3.65 15.20 15.37
CA SER A 102 3.02 16.48 14.99
C SER A 102 1.54 16.36 14.61
N TYR A 103 1.09 15.19 14.13
CA TYR A 103 -0.33 14.95 13.83
C TYR A 103 -1.10 14.42 15.03
N LEU A 104 -0.43 13.76 15.99
CA LEU A 104 -1.07 13.20 17.19
C LEU A 104 -1.29 14.23 18.30
N SER A 105 -0.42 15.24 18.39
CA SER A 105 -0.51 16.30 19.41
C SER A 105 -1.62 17.32 19.16
N ASN A 106 -2.20 17.35 17.97
CA ASN A 106 -3.25 18.28 17.56
C ASN A 106 -4.64 17.61 17.42
N ALA A 107 -4.80 16.37 17.92
CA ALA A 107 -6.05 15.59 17.87
C ALA A 107 -6.92 15.78 19.12
#